data_AF-A0A3M0YZF6-F1
#
_entry.id   AF-A0A3M0YZF6-F1
#
_cell.length_a   1.000
_cell.length_b   1.000
_cell.length_c   1.000
_cell.angle_alpha   90.00
_cell.angle_beta   90.00
_cell.angle_gamma   90.00
#
_symmetry.space_group_name_H-M   'P 1'
#
loop_
_entity.id
_entity.type
_entity.pdbx_description
1 polymer ?
#
loop_
_entity_poly.entity_id
_entity_poly.type
_entity_poly.pdbx_seq_one_letter_code
_entity_poly.pdbx_strand_id
1 'polypeptide(L)'
;MLDTVSRIWSVELPWCNSLREYLEEIVPYIKPWSEDLREEEFYVSEDGSKPWLEITDDAHIPEAVLHYFESDGSYVKVVEGHVSSGRWRHFGGSNKIVIDYGGSSIMYELQYLDHRFFILRKHGYNPNNPWLFFGYEPLVRGLPWRDCVELLFETYRNRARNVRLMVAFSVVLILLIILFSVF
;
A
#
# COMPACT_ATOMS: atom_id res chain seq x y z
N MET A 1 18.63 -21.99 -0.66
CA MET A 1 17.41 -21.87 0.17
C MET A 1 17.64 -21.03 1.43
N LEU A 2 18.77 -21.18 2.14
CA LEU A 2 19.14 -20.29 3.24
C LEU A 2 19.44 -18.84 2.81
N ASP A 3 19.91 -18.62 1.57
CA ASP A 3 20.24 -17.27 1.06
C ASP A 3 19.01 -16.39 0.78
N THR A 4 17.87 -16.99 0.44
CA THR A 4 16.60 -16.26 0.29
C THR A 4 16.08 -15.85 1.67
N VAL A 5 16.29 -16.70 2.67
CA VAL A 5 15.93 -16.39 4.04
C VAL A 5 16.82 -15.28 4.54
N SER A 6 18.16 -15.36 4.44
CA SER A 6 19.12 -14.36 4.95
C SER A 6 18.97 -12.96 4.33
N ARG A 7 18.58 -12.86 3.05
CA ARG A 7 18.28 -11.56 2.40
C ARG A 7 17.12 -10.79 3.03
N ILE A 8 16.17 -11.47 3.68
CA ILE A 8 15.05 -10.84 4.39
C ILE A 8 15.53 -10.12 5.68
N TRP A 9 16.77 -10.37 6.16
CA TRP A 9 17.22 -9.98 7.51
C TRP A 9 17.95 -8.64 7.58
N SER A 10 18.30 -8.03 6.44
CA SER A 10 19.04 -6.76 6.42
C SER A 10 18.75 -5.94 5.16
N VAL A 11 17.50 -5.86 4.72
CA VAL A 11 17.15 -4.94 3.62
C VAL A 11 17.14 -3.52 4.19
N GLU A 12 18.30 -2.89 4.23
CA GLU A 12 18.35 -1.43 4.17
C GLU A 12 17.57 -0.99 2.94
N LEU A 13 16.83 0.13 3.06
CA LEU A 13 16.05 0.63 1.94
C LEU A 13 17.07 0.90 0.80
N PRO A 14 16.93 0.26 -0.38
CA PRO A 14 17.88 0.51 -1.46
C PRO A 14 17.86 1.98 -1.84
N TRP A 15 18.99 2.54 -2.24
CA TRP A 15 18.98 3.91 -2.77
C TRP A 15 18.50 3.87 -4.22
N CYS A 16 17.30 4.38 -4.49
CA CYS A 16 16.73 4.48 -5.84
C CYS A 16 16.58 5.94 -6.27
N ASN A 17 16.58 6.17 -7.59
CA ASN A 17 16.57 7.51 -8.16
C ASN A 17 15.16 8.04 -8.37
N SER A 18 14.17 7.16 -8.48
CA SER A 18 12.76 7.51 -8.68
C SER A 18 11.84 6.74 -7.73
N LEU A 19 10.65 7.30 -7.50
CA LEU A 19 9.60 6.64 -6.73
C LEU A 19 9.21 5.31 -7.38
N ARG A 20 9.14 5.26 -8.71
CA ARG A 20 8.85 4.02 -9.44
C ARG A 20 9.84 2.90 -9.11
N GLU A 21 11.13 3.18 -9.19
CA GLU A 21 12.18 2.20 -8.87
C GLU A 21 12.02 1.71 -7.43
N TYR A 22 11.74 2.61 -6.48
CA TYR A 22 11.46 2.22 -5.11
C TYR A 22 10.28 1.25 -5.02
N LEU A 23 9.15 1.59 -5.63
CA LEU A 23 7.95 0.75 -5.59
C LEU A 23 8.19 -0.62 -6.22
N GLU A 24 8.90 -0.68 -7.34
CA GLU A 24 9.25 -1.95 -8.00
C GLU A 24 10.11 -2.85 -7.11
N GLU A 25 11.04 -2.26 -6.35
CA GLU A 25 11.90 -2.99 -5.42
C GLU A 25 11.16 -3.41 -4.13
N ILE A 26 10.38 -2.53 -3.51
CA ILE A 26 9.80 -2.79 -2.18
C ILE A 26 8.49 -3.59 -2.22
N VAL A 27 7.68 -3.42 -3.28
CA VAL A 27 6.34 -4.03 -3.36
C VAL A 27 6.38 -5.55 -3.16
N PRO A 28 7.31 -6.31 -3.76
CA PRO A 28 7.42 -7.76 -3.53
C PRO A 28 7.56 -8.16 -2.05
N TYR A 29 8.17 -7.31 -1.21
CA TYR A 29 8.38 -7.60 0.21
C TYR A 29 7.17 -7.24 1.08
N ILE A 30 6.48 -6.15 0.76
CA ILE A 30 5.35 -5.65 1.54
C ILE A 30 4.01 -6.30 1.14
N LYS A 31 3.87 -6.74 -0.11
CA LYS A 31 2.62 -7.31 -0.67
C LYS A 31 2.02 -8.46 0.14
N PRO A 32 2.79 -9.39 0.75
CA PRO A 32 2.23 -10.43 1.62
C PRO A 32 1.50 -9.91 2.87
N TRP A 33 1.71 -8.64 3.22
CA TRP A 33 1.11 -7.97 4.37
C TRP A 33 -0.01 -6.99 3.97
N SER A 34 -0.38 -6.97 2.70
CA SER A 34 -1.47 -6.17 2.17
C SER A 34 -2.81 -6.74 2.59
N GLU A 35 -3.74 -5.84 2.88
CA GLU A 35 -5.17 -6.16 2.98
C GLU A 35 -5.78 -6.32 1.57
N ASP A 36 -7.01 -6.82 1.49
CA ASP A 36 -7.73 -7.03 0.23
C ASP A 36 -8.65 -5.85 -0.12
N LEU A 37 -8.88 -5.59 -1.41
CA LEU A 37 -9.82 -4.54 -1.84
C LEU A 37 -11.27 -4.81 -1.38
N ARG A 38 -11.63 -6.04 -1.05
CA ARG A 38 -12.96 -6.35 -0.48
C ARG A 38 -13.14 -5.83 0.95
N GLU A 39 -12.06 -5.49 1.64
CA GLU A 39 -12.05 -4.93 2.99
C GLU A 39 -12.10 -3.40 2.87
N GLU A 40 -13.26 -2.89 2.48
CA GLU A 40 -13.46 -1.48 2.12
C GLU A 40 -13.13 -0.52 3.27
N GLU A 41 -13.22 -0.96 4.53
CA GLU A 41 -12.84 -0.18 5.72
C GLU A 41 -11.39 0.35 5.67
N PHE A 42 -10.52 -0.28 4.88
CA PHE A 42 -9.15 0.18 4.73
C PHE A 42 -8.98 1.36 3.79
N TYR A 43 -9.92 1.66 2.89
CA TYR A 43 -9.74 2.75 1.93
C TYR A 43 -10.99 3.57 1.60
N VAL A 44 -12.16 3.06 1.92
CA VAL A 44 -13.44 3.77 1.93
C VAL A 44 -13.68 4.29 3.34
N SER A 45 -14.36 5.42 3.46
CA SER A 45 -14.89 5.88 4.74
C SER A 45 -16.42 5.98 4.67
N GLU A 46 -17.08 5.62 5.76
CA GLU A 46 -18.55 5.67 5.85
C GLU A 46 -19.08 7.12 5.88
N ASP A 47 -18.24 8.08 6.27
CA ASP A 47 -18.52 9.50 6.42
C ASP A 47 -17.91 10.39 5.31
N GLY A 48 -17.31 9.79 4.29
CA GLY A 48 -16.72 10.49 3.13
C GLY A 48 -15.49 11.34 3.42
N SER A 49 -14.71 10.94 4.41
CA SER A 49 -13.62 11.74 4.97
C SER A 49 -12.27 11.01 5.03
N LYS A 50 -12.03 9.96 4.21
CA LYS A 50 -10.68 9.36 4.10
C LYS A 50 -9.90 9.94 2.91
N PRO A 51 -9.17 11.06 3.10
CA PRO A 51 -8.33 11.64 2.07
C PRO A 51 -7.09 10.79 1.80
N TRP A 52 -6.94 10.37 0.55
CA TRP A 52 -5.75 9.73 0.02
C TRP A 52 -4.94 10.74 -0.77
N LEU A 53 -3.78 11.14 -0.23
CA LEU A 53 -2.84 12.04 -0.90
C LEU A 53 -2.00 11.25 -1.90
N GLU A 54 -1.99 11.68 -3.16
CA GLU A 54 -1.11 11.16 -4.21
C GLU A 54 0.34 11.54 -3.89
N ILE A 55 1.19 10.52 -3.71
CA ILE A 55 2.63 10.67 -3.49
C ILE A 55 3.32 10.46 -4.82
N THR A 56 4.12 11.44 -5.24
CA THR A 56 4.81 11.45 -6.53
C THR A 56 6.19 12.09 -6.42
N ASP A 57 7.10 11.67 -7.29
CA ASP A 57 8.40 12.30 -7.51
C ASP A 57 8.40 13.26 -8.72
N ASP A 58 7.27 13.38 -9.42
CA ASP A 58 7.11 14.31 -10.54
C ASP A 58 6.82 15.74 -10.06
N ALA A 59 7.77 16.63 -10.28
CA ALA A 59 7.67 18.05 -9.91
C ALA A 59 6.62 18.85 -10.69
N HIS A 60 6.05 18.29 -11.78
CA HIS A 60 4.99 18.95 -12.55
C HIS A 60 3.59 18.66 -11.99
N ILE A 61 3.46 17.68 -11.10
CA ILE A 61 2.19 17.34 -10.46
C ILE A 61 2.04 18.24 -9.22
N PRO A 62 0.85 18.85 -9.00
CA PRO A 62 0.60 19.62 -7.80
C PRO A 62 0.86 18.81 -6.52
N GLU A 63 1.38 19.48 -5.49
CA GLU A 63 1.74 18.85 -4.21
C GLU A 63 0.52 18.26 -3.47
N ALA A 64 -0.67 18.81 -3.72
CA ALA A 64 -1.91 18.39 -3.06
C ALA A 64 -2.93 17.85 -4.07
N VAL A 65 -2.76 16.58 -4.42
CA VAL A 65 -3.72 15.80 -5.19
C VAL A 65 -4.37 14.78 -4.27
N LEU A 66 -5.64 14.99 -3.93
CA LEU A 66 -6.40 14.14 -3.03
C LEU A 66 -7.39 13.26 -3.78
N HIS A 67 -7.58 12.05 -3.27
CA HIS A 67 -8.48 11.04 -3.78
C HIS A 67 -9.40 10.59 -2.66
N TYR A 68 -10.69 10.46 -2.97
CA TYR A 68 -11.70 9.96 -2.06
C TYR A 68 -12.45 8.83 -2.75
N PHE A 69 -12.59 7.72 -2.03
CA PHE A 69 -13.36 6.55 -2.45
C PHE A 69 -14.55 6.43 -1.49
N GLU A 70 -15.74 6.74 -1.99
CA GLU A 70 -16.96 6.78 -1.20
C GLU A 70 -17.69 5.42 -1.22
N SER A 71 -18.42 5.12 -0.15
CA SER A 71 -19.14 3.85 0.02
C SER A 71 -20.26 3.62 -1.00
N ASP A 72 -20.77 4.68 -1.61
CA ASP A 72 -21.76 4.61 -2.68
C ASP A 72 -21.14 4.35 -4.08
N GLY A 73 -19.81 4.19 -4.15
CA GLY A 73 -19.05 4.03 -5.39
C GLY A 73 -18.69 5.35 -6.07
N SER A 74 -18.97 6.50 -5.45
CA SER A 74 -18.51 7.81 -5.92
C SER A 74 -17.01 7.95 -5.72
N TYR A 75 -16.34 8.52 -6.72
CA TYR A 75 -14.92 8.84 -6.65
C TYR A 75 -14.75 10.34 -6.80
N VAL A 76 -13.97 10.96 -5.90
CA VAL A 76 -13.69 12.39 -5.95
C VAL A 76 -12.19 12.60 -6.02
N LYS A 77 -11.75 13.39 -7.00
CA LYS A 77 -10.38 13.89 -7.10
C LYS A 77 -10.38 15.38 -6.80
N VAL A 78 -9.53 15.82 -5.88
CA VAL A 78 -9.35 17.23 -5.54
C VAL A 78 -7.92 17.63 -5.87
N VAL A 79 -7.75 18.64 -6.71
CA VAL A 79 -6.44 19.17 -7.10
C VAL A 79 -6.44 20.65 -6.77
N GLU A 80 -5.62 21.08 -5.82
CA GLU A 80 -5.53 22.49 -5.39
C GLU A 80 -6.89 23.13 -5.07
N GLY A 81 -7.81 22.35 -4.47
CA GLY A 81 -9.16 22.80 -4.14
C GLY A 81 -10.19 22.69 -5.27
N HIS A 82 -9.78 22.36 -6.49
CA HIS A 82 -10.70 22.04 -7.58
C HIS A 82 -11.20 20.59 -7.45
N VAL A 83 -12.51 20.45 -7.32
CA VAL A 83 -13.19 19.16 -7.15
C VAL A 83 -13.64 18.62 -8.51
N SER A 84 -13.33 17.37 -8.78
CA SER A 84 -13.82 16.62 -9.95
C SER A 84 -14.38 15.28 -9.52
N SER A 85 -15.57 14.95 -10.02
CA SER A 85 -16.29 13.72 -9.66
C SER A 85 -16.17 12.63 -10.72
N GLY A 86 -16.18 11.39 -10.27
CA GLY A 86 -16.15 10.17 -11.07
C GLY A 86 -16.80 9.03 -10.30
N ARG A 87 -16.51 7.79 -10.71
CA ARG A 87 -16.96 6.58 -10.00
C ARG A 87 -15.82 5.59 -9.84
N TRP A 88 -15.91 4.75 -8.83
CA TRP A 88 -15.06 3.59 -8.67
C TRP A 88 -15.89 2.33 -8.46
N ARG A 89 -15.33 1.18 -8.80
CA ARG A 89 -15.99 -0.13 -8.60
C ARG A 89 -14.99 -1.27 -8.60
N HIS A 90 -15.29 -2.32 -7.85
CA HIS A 90 -14.57 -3.59 -7.93
C HIS A 90 -14.77 -4.29 -9.27
N PHE A 91 -13.76 -5.03 -9.70
CA PHE A 91 -13.86 -5.89 -10.86
C PHE A 91 -13.81 -7.38 -10.47
N GLY A 92 -14.97 -8.03 -10.58
CA GLY A 92 -15.10 -9.50 -10.56
C GLY A 92 -14.65 -10.17 -9.26
N GLY A 93 -14.83 -9.54 -8.10
CA GLY A 93 -14.44 -10.09 -6.79
C GLY A 93 -12.93 -10.32 -6.65
N SER A 94 -12.13 -9.64 -7.47
CA SER A 94 -10.67 -9.73 -7.46
C SER A 94 -10.05 -8.44 -6.91
N ASN A 95 -8.75 -8.48 -6.62
CA ASN A 95 -7.95 -7.32 -6.21
C ASN A 95 -7.69 -6.34 -7.38
N LYS A 96 -8.77 -5.96 -8.08
CA LYS A 96 -8.79 -5.01 -9.18
C LYS A 96 -9.92 -4.01 -8.99
N ILE A 97 -9.60 -2.74 -9.20
CA ILE A 97 -10.52 -1.61 -9.12
C ILE A 97 -10.56 -0.91 -10.47
N VAL A 98 -11.75 -0.47 -10.88
CA VAL A 98 -11.94 0.40 -12.04
C VAL A 98 -12.29 1.79 -11.53
N ILE A 99 -11.59 2.80 -12.04
CA ILE A 99 -11.86 4.21 -11.77
C ILE A 99 -12.32 4.85 -13.08
N ASP A 100 -13.56 5.33 -13.08
CA ASP A 100 -14.20 6.10 -14.15
C ASP A 100 -14.02 7.59 -13.86
N TYR A 101 -13.15 8.26 -14.62
CA TYR A 101 -12.82 9.67 -14.41
C TYR A 101 -12.40 10.34 -15.72
N GLY A 102 -12.81 11.60 -15.91
CA GLY A 102 -12.41 12.40 -17.08
C GLY A 102 -12.84 11.81 -18.42
N GLY A 103 -13.97 11.10 -18.47
CA GLY A 103 -14.45 10.41 -19.68
C GLY A 103 -13.70 9.12 -20.03
N SER A 104 -12.82 8.64 -19.15
CA SER A 104 -12.07 7.40 -19.32
C SER A 104 -12.33 6.43 -18.17
N SER A 105 -12.24 5.14 -18.46
CA SER A 105 -12.29 4.07 -17.46
C SER A 105 -10.93 3.40 -17.42
N ILE A 106 -10.25 3.47 -16.27
CA ILE A 106 -8.94 2.85 -16.09
C ILE A 106 -9.06 1.76 -15.03
N MET A 107 -8.61 0.55 -15.38
CA MET A 107 -8.50 -0.56 -14.45
C MET A 107 -7.12 -0.56 -13.79
N TYR A 108 -7.10 -0.76 -12.48
CA TYR A 108 -5.91 -0.91 -11.67
C TYR A 108 -5.95 -2.25 -10.92
N GLU A 109 -4.76 -2.77 -10.62
CA GLU A 109 -4.56 -3.90 -9.74
C GLU A 109 -3.95 -3.43 -8.42
N LEU A 110 -4.43 -4.00 -7.32
CA LEU A 110 -3.85 -3.78 -6.01
C LEU A 110 -2.41 -4.31 -5.94
N GLN A 111 -1.51 -3.45 -5.45
CA GLN A 111 -0.14 -3.85 -5.12
C GLN A 111 0.10 -3.86 -3.62
N TYR A 112 -0.52 -2.94 -2.88
CA TYR A 112 -0.47 -2.91 -1.42
C TYR A 112 -1.61 -2.05 -0.86
N LEU A 113 -2.16 -2.44 0.28
CA LEU A 113 -3.14 -1.68 1.04
C LEU A 113 -2.92 -1.93 2.53
N ASP A 114 -2.90 -0.85 3.31
CA ASP A 114 -3.13 -0.86 4.74
C ASP A 114 -3.88 0.42 5.17
N HIS A 115 -3.97 0.67 6.46
CA HIS A 115 -4.65 1.86 7.01
C HIS A 115 -3.96 3.20 6.64
N ARG A 116 -2.70 3.18 6.16
CA ARG A 116 -1.87 4.37 5.88
C ARG A 116 -1.49 4.53 4.43
N PHE A 117 -1.36 3.44 3.68
CA PHE A 117 -0.87 3.46 2.32
C PHE A 117 -1.74 2.61 1.41
N PHE A 118 -1.94 3.10 0.19
CA PHE A 118 -2.73 2.41 -0.83
C PHE A 118 -2.02 2.54 -2.17
N ILE A 119 -1.54 1.41 -2.71
CA ILE A 119 -0.75 1.33 -3.94
C ILE A 119 -1.52 0.54 -4.98
N LEU A 120 -1.76 1.20 -6.11
CA LEU A 120 -2.40 0.65 -7.28
C LEU A 120 -1.42 0.70 -8.46
N ARG A 121 -1.48 -0.31 -9.33
CA ARG A 121 -0.76 -0.30 -10.62
C ARG A 121 -1.76 -0.46 -11.74
N LYS A 122 -1.66 0.36 -12.78
CA LYS A 122 -2.56 0.23 -13.94
C LYS A 122 -2.48 -1.20 -14.50
N HIS A 123 -3.64 -1.81 -14.72
CA HIS A 123 -3.74 -3.16 -15.27
C HIS A 123 -3.26 -3.22 -16.72
N GLY A 124 -2.70 -4.36 -17.12
CA GLY A 124 -2.19 -4.63 -18.46
C GLY A 124 -0.68 -4.85 -18.50
N TYR A 125 -0.20 -5.48 -19.58
CA TYR A 125 1.23 -5.75 -19.77
C TYR A 125 1.92 -4.56 -20.43
N ASN A 126 2.33 -3.59 -19.61
CA ASN A 126 3.26 -2.55 -20.03
C ASN A 126 4.18 -2.22 -18.83
N PRO A 127 5.51 -2.37 -18.96
CA PRO A 127 6.43 -2.06 -17.88
C PRO A 127 6.32 -0.61 -17.43
N ASN A 128 5.94 0.30 -18.34
CA ASN A 128 5.77 1.72 -18.06
C ASN A 128 4.41 2.07 -17.43
N ASN A 129 3.56 1.09 -17.13
CA ASN A 129 2.26 1.34 -16.55
C ASN A 129 2.38 2.21 -15.28
N PRO A 130 1.54 3.25 -15.15
CA PRO A 130 1.61 4.17 -14.04
C PRO A 130 1.25 3.46 -12.74
N TRP A 131 1.96 3.86 -11.70
CA TRP A 131 1.66 3.57 -10.32
C TRP A 131 0.83 4.72 -9.76
N LEU A 132 -0.14 4.41 -8.90
CA LEU A 132 -0.74 5.37 -8.00
C LEU A 132 -0.30 4.96 -6.60
N PHE A 133 0.46 5.83 -5.96
CA PHE A 133 0.88 5.64 -4.58
C PHE A 133 0.16 6.68 -3.73
N PHE A 134 -0.68 6.21 -2.82
CA PHE A 134 -1.40 7.06 -1.91
C PHE A 134 -0.91 6.88 -0.49
N GLY A 135 -0.87 7.99 0.27
CA GLY A 135 -0.76 7.99 1.71
C GLY A 135 -1.97 8.65 2.34
N TYR A 136 -2.37 8.19 3.53
CA TYR A 136 -3.45 8.82 4.29
C TYR A 136 -3.01 10.23 4.71
N GLU A 137 -3.67 11.25 4.15
CA GLU A 137 -3.21 12.65 4.18
C GLU A 137 -2.79 13.14 5.58
N PRO A 138 -3.56 12.88 6.67
CA PRO A 138 -3.19 13.37 7.99
C PRO A 138 -1.85 12.85 8.53
N LEU A 139 -1.35 11.74 7.98
CA LEU A 139 -0.09 11.13 8.40
C LEU A 139 1.08 11.45 7.47
N VAL A 140 0.81 11.75 6.20
CA VAL A 140 1.87 11.92 5.18
C VAL A 140 2.00 13.35 4.66
N ARG A 141 1.06 14.25 4.97
CA ARG A 141 1.11 15.63 4.46
C ARG A 141 2.42 16.31 4.85
N GLY A 142 3.08 16.90 3.84
CA GLY A 142 4.32 17.65 4.01
C GLY A 142 5.58 16.78 4.08
N LEU A 143 5.44 15.46 3.98
CA LEU A 143 6.58 14.56 3.85
C LEU A 143 7.01 14.48 2.38
N PRO A 144 8.32 14.54 2.08
CA PRO A 144 8.81 14.22 0.76
C PRO A 144 8.55 12.73 0.46
N TRP A 145 8.40 12.40 -0.82
CA TRP A 145 8.03 11.05 -1.23
C TRP A 145 9.00 9.97 -0.70
N ARG A 146 10.29 10.29 -0.52
CA ARG A 146 11.30 9.35 0.02
C ARG A 146 10.99 8.97 1.47
N ASP A 147 10.59 9.94 2.29
CA ASP A 147 10.23 9.71 3.69
C ASP A 147 8.92 8.90 3.77
N CYS A 148 7.98 9.12 2.84
CA CYS A 148 6.79 8.27 2.73
C CYS A 148 7.14 6.80 2.40
N VAL A 149 8.08 6.57 1.48
CA VAL A 149 8.58 5.22 1.15
C VAL A 149 9.28 4.59 2.35
N GLU A 150 10.09 5.36 3.08
CA GLU A 150 10.73 4.90 4.31
C GLU A 150 9.69 4.51 5.36
N LEU A 151 8.69 5.35 5.61
CA LEU A 151 7.60 5.07 6.57
C LEU A 151 6.79 3.81 6.18
N LEU A 152 6.52 3.62 4.89
CA LEU A 152 5.90 2.40 4.36
C LEU A 152 6.76 1.17 4.66
N PHE A 153 8.07 1.27 4.48
CA PHE A 153 8.96 0.13 4.68
C PHE A 153 9.26 -0.15 6.16
N GLU A 154 9.34 0.86 7.01
CA GLU A 154 9.45 0.71 8.46
C GLU A 154 8.26 -0.05 9.06
N THR A 155 7.07 0.24 8.55
CA THR A 155 5.85 -0.49 8.89
C THR A 155 6.00 -1.98 8.65
N TYR A 156 6.51 -2.33 7.47
CA TYR A 156 6.80 -3.71 7.12
C TYR A 156 7.85 -4.32 8.05
N ARG A 157 8.98 -3.64 8.29
CA ARG A 157 10.06 -4.13 9.18
C ARG A 157 9.52 -4.43 10.58
N ASN A 158 8.70 -3.54 11.13
CA ASN A 158 8.10 -3.69 12.45
C ASN A 158 7.12 -4.86 12.50
N ARG A 159 6.22 -4.99 11.51
CA ARG A 159 5.25 -6.11 11.44
C ARG A 159 5.97 -7.45 11.30
N ALA A 160 6.98 -7.53 10.42
CA ALA A 160 7.81 -8.72 10.22
C ALA A 160 8.64 -9.09 11.46
N ARG A 161 9.17 -8.11 12.19
CA ARG A 161 9.86 -8.34 13.48
C ARG A 161 8.90 -8.93 14.52
N ASN A 162 7.71 -8.36 14.65
CA ASN A 162 6.73 -8.82 15.65
C ASN A 162 6.26 -10.24 15.38
N VAL A 163 5.98 -10.60 14.12
CA VAL A 163 5.64 -11.98 13.76
C VAL A 163 6.79 -12.94 14.02
N ARG A 164 8.05 -12.56 13.72
CA ARG A 164 9.21 -13.39 14.05
C ARG A 164 9.32 -13.65 15.55
N LEU A 165 9.14 -12.63 16.38
CA LEU A 165 9.17 -12.79 17.84
C LEU A 165 8.04 -13.69 18.34
N MET A 166 6.83 -13.54 17.79
CA MET A 166 5.69 -14.39 18.12
C MET A 166 5.93 -15.85 17.74
N VAL A 167 6.44 -16.13 16.53
CA VAL A 167 6.76 -17.50 16.08
C VAL A 167 7.86 -18.11 16.96
N ALA A 168 8.93 -17.37 17.25
CA ALA A 168 10.00 -17.85 18.13
C ALA A 168 9.48 -18.20 19.52
N PHE A 169 8.63 -17.34 20.10
CA PHE A 169 7.99 -17.59 21.39
C PHE A 169 7.10 -18.84 21.35
N SER A 170 6.28 -19.01 20.32
CA SER A 170 5.43 -20.19 20.14
C SER A 170 6.23 -21.49 20.02
N VAL A 171 7.36 -21.48 19.30
CA VAL A 171 8.25 -22.65 19.18
C VAL A 171 8.85 -23.01 20.54
N VAL A 172 9.34 -22.03 21.29
CA VAL A 172 9.88 -22.25 22.65
C VAL A 172 8.80 -22.81 23.58
N LEU A 173 7.57 -22.28 23.51
CA LEU A 173 6.44 -22.76 24.30
C LEU A 173 6.09 -24.22 23.97
N ILE A 174 6.05 -24.58 22.68
CA ILE A 174 5.81 -25.97 22.24
C ILE A 174 6.91 -26.90 22.76
N LEU A 175 8.18 -26.50 22.68
CA LEU A 175 9.30 -27.29 23.19
C LEU A 175 9.22 -27.50 24.70
N LEU A 176 8.82 -26.47 25.46
CA LEU A 176 8.60 -26.58 26.91
C LEU A 176 7.46 -27.55 27.22
N ILE A 177 6.33 -27.48 26.51
CA ILE A 177 5.20 -28.40 26.70
C ILE A 177 5.63 -29.85 26.43
N ILE A 178 6.38 -30.09 25.36
CA ILE A 178 6.91 -31.43 25.05
C ILE A 178 7.83 -31.92 26.16
N LEU A 179 8.75 -31.06 26.64
CA LEU A 179 9.66 -31.41 27.74
C LEU A 179 8.88 -31.80 29.00
N PHE A 180 7.94 -30.97 29.45
CA PHE A 180 7.12 -31.22 30.63
C PHE A 180 6.08 -32.34 30.46
N SER A 181 5.75 -32.74 29.24
CA SER A 181 4.89 -33.90 28.97
C SER A 181 5.64 -35.23 28.99
N VAL A 182 6.97 -35.21 28.84
CA VAL A 182 7.82 -36.41 28.82
C VAL A 182 8.38 -36.74 30.22
N PHE A 183 8.43 -35.77 31.12
CA PHE A 183 8.74 -35.93 32.54
C PHE A 183 7.47 -36.07 33.39
#